data_AF-A0A9W6D3L4-F1
#
_entry.id   AF-A0A9W6D3L4-F1
#
_cell.length_a   1.000
_cell.length_b   1.000
_cell.length_c   1.000
_cell.angle_alpha   90.00
_cell.angle_beta   90.00
_cell.angle_gamma   90.00
#
_symmetry.space_group_name_H-M   'P 1'
#
loop_
_entity.id
_entity.type
_entity.pdbx_description
1 polymer ?
#
loop_
_entity_poly.entity_id
_entity_poly.type
_entity_poly.pdbx_seq_one_letter_code
_entity_poly.pdbx_strand_id
1 'polypeptide(L)'
;MMEPLKMAKQMIEFNKATFDNTFNAMVLIQEQTEKAVNTFLEQAAWLPEEGKKLLNEWVANYKKGREEFKKNVDESYKKVEAYFSEAGKNE
;
A
#
# COMPACT_ATOMS: atom_id res chain seq x y z
N MET A 1 -30.79 -12.43 8.84
CA MET A 1 -29.92 -11.63 7.96
C MET A 1 -28.73 -11.03 8.72
N MET A 2 -28.89 -10.72 10.02
CA MET A 2 -27.81 -10.37 10.97
C MET A 2 -26.56 -11.27 10.97
N GLU A 3 -26.70 -12.60 11.07
CA GLU A 3 -25.53 -13.52 11.13
C GLU A 3 -24.66 -13.50 9.85
N PRO A 4 -25.22 -13.60 8.64
CA PRO A 4 -24.47 -13.37 7.40
C PRO A 4 -23.76 -12.02 7.32
N LEU A 5 -24.42 -10.94 7.76
CA LEU A 5 -23.86 -9.59 7.73
C LEU A 5 -22.66 -9.45 8.69
N LYS A 6 -22.77 -10.05 9.88
CA LYS A 6 -21.71 -10.09 10.89
C LYS A 6 -20.50 -10.90 10.43
N MET A 7 -20.73 -12.09 9.83
CA MET A 7 -19.66 -12.90 9.25
C MET A 7 -18.94 -12.16 8.11
N ALA A 8 -19.68 -11.47 7.23
CA ALA A 8 -19.10 -10.67 6.16
C ALA A 8 -18.22 -9.53 6.70
N LYS A 9 -18.71 -8.81 7.73
CA LYS A 9 -17.94 -7.75 8.40
C LYS A 9 -16.61 -8.27 8.97
N GLN A 10 -16.65 -9.38 9.72
CA GLN A 10 -15.45 -9.99 10.30
C GLN A 10 -14.42 -10.42 9.24
N MET A 11 -14.89 -11.01 8.12
CA MET A 11 -14.03 -11.37 7.00
C MET A 11 -13.35 -10.15 6.37
N ILE A 12 -14.07 -9.05 6.23
CA ILE A 12 -13.55 -7.82 5.62
C ILE A 12 -12.54 -7.14 6.56
N GLU A 13 -12.81 -7.11 7.87
CA GLU A 13 -11.86 -6.64 8.88
C GLU A 13 -10.56 -7.46 8.88
N PHE A 14 -10.67 -8.79 8.77
CA PHE A 14 -9.52 -9.67 8.64
C PHE A 14 -8.71 -9.40 7.36
N ASN A 15 -9.39 -9.24 6.21
CA ASN A 15 -8.73 -8.92 4.95
C ASN A 15 -8.01 -7.57 5.01
N LYS A 16 -8.62 -6.56 5.63
CA LYS A 16 -8.02 -5.23 5.84
C LYS A 16 -6.74 -5.33 6.67
N ALA A 17 -6.81 -6.00 7.83
CA ALA A 17 -5.65 -6.17 8.71
C ALA A 17 -4.51 -6.94 8.02
N THR A 18 -4.85 -8.00 7.27
CA THR A 18 -3.87 -8.79 6.50
C THR A 18 -3.22 -7.95 5.41
N PHE A 19 -4.02 -7.16 4.69
CA PHE A 19 -3.53 -6.24 3.67
C PHE A 19 -2.60 -5.18 4.27
N ASP A 20 -3.01 -4.51 5.35
CA ASP A 20 -2.21 -3.47 6.01
C ASP A 20 -0.84 -4.01 6.47
N ASN A 21 -0.82 -5.18 7.10
CA ASN A 21 0.41 -5.81 7.55
C ASN A 21 1.33 -6.18 6.37
N THR A 22 0.76 -6.79 5.32
CA THR A 22 1.52 -7.21 4.13
C THR A 22 2.06 -6.00 3.38
N PHE A 23 1.25 -4.94 3.23
CA PHE A 23 1.64 -3.69 2.60
C PHE A 23 2.79 -3.02 3.36
N ASN A 24 2.70 -2.93 4.69
CA ASN A 24 3.76 -2.35 5.52
C ASN A 24 5.07 -3.15 5.42
N ALA A 25 4.99 -4.48 5.41
CA ALA A 25 6.17 -5.33 5.19
C ALA A 25 6.81 -5.09 3.81
N MET A 26 5.99 -4.97 2.75
CA MET A 26 6.46 -4.65 1.41
C MET A 26 7.14 -3.27 1.35
N VAL A 27 6.54 -2.26 1.99
CA VAL A 27 7.10 -0.91 2.09
C VAL A 27 8.50 -0.94 2.72
N LEU A 28 8.66 -1.67 3.82
CA LEU A 28 9.95 -1.81 4.51
C LEU A 28 11.01 -2.49 3.63
N ILE A 29 10.65 -3.58 2.94
CA ILE A 29 11.56 -4.30 2.04
C ILE A 29 12.01 -3.38 0.90
N GLN A 30 11.08 -2.63 0.33
CA GLN A 30 11.38 -1.71 -0.75
C GLN A 30 12.29 -0.57 -0.26
N GLU A 31 12.03 0.02 0.91
CA GLU A 31 12.88 1.09 1.47
C GLU A 31 14.30 0.62 1.74
N GLN A 32 14.47 -0.61 2.25
CA GLN A 32 15.80 -1.20 2.42
C GLN A 32 16.49 -1.45 1.07
N THR A 33 15.73 -1.93 0.08
CA THR A 33 16.25 -2.18 -1.28
C THR A 33 16.68 -0.88 -1.95
N GLU A 34 15.87 0.17 -1.88
CA GLU A 34 16.21 1.50 -2.40
C GLU A 34 17.44 2.08 -1.75
N LYS A 35 17.59 1.93 -0.43
CA LYS A 35 18.80 2.37 0.27
C LYS A 35 20.03 1.65 -0.27
N ALA A 36 19.96 0.33 -0.44
CA ALA A 36 21.07 -0.45 -0.99
C ALA A 36 21.39 -0.05 -2.44
N VAL A 37 20.37 0.14 -3.27
CA VAL A 37 20.51 0.61 -4.65
C VAL A 37 21.13 2.00 -4.70
N ASN A 38 20.67 2.96 -3.88
CA ASN A 38 21.23 4.30 -3.84
C ASN A 38 22.71 4.29 -3.46
N THR A 39 23.09 3.53 -2.43
CA THR A 39 24.51 3.37 -2.06
C THR A 39 25.34 2.77 -3.21
N PHE A 40 24.79 1.80 -3.94
CA PHE A 40 25.46 1.23 -5.12
C PHE A 40 25.63 2.26 -6.25
N LEU A 41 24.58 3.05 -6.53
CA LEU A 41 24.61 4.08 -7.58
C LEU A 41 25.55 5.23 -7.27
N GLU A 42 25.71 5.60 -6.00
CA GLU A 42 26.70 6.60 -5.55
C GLU A 42 28.14 6.15 -5.87
N GLN A 43 28.42 4.85 -5.75
CA GLN A 43 29.73 4.26 -6.03
C GLN A 43 29.94 3.90 -7.51
N ALA A 44 28.88 3.92 -8.31
CA ALA A 44 28.91 3.58 -9.73
C ALA A 44 29.50 4.70 -10.59
N ALA A 45 30.84 4.77 -10.65
CA ALA A 45 31.57 5.71 -11.50
C ALA A 45 31.29 5.54 -13.02
N TRP A 46 30.71 4.40 -13.41
CA TRP A 46 30.34 4.08 -14.78
C TRP A 46 28.98 4.65 -15.20
N LEU A 47 28.16 5.13 -14.25
CA LEU A 47 26.82 5.62 -14.53
C LEU A 47 26.80 7.15 -14.65
N PRO A 48 26.42 7.71 -15.82
CA PRO A 48 26.26 9.14 -16.00
C PRO A 48 25.16 9.73 -15.11
N GLU A 49 25.27 11.03 -14.83
CA GLU A 49 24.33 11.76 -13.95
C GLU A 49 22.87 11.67 -14.42
N GLU A 50 22.64 11.67 -15.73
CA GLU A 50 21.30 11.52 -16.32
C GLU A 50 20.68 10.15 -16.02
N GLY A 51 21.49 9.09 -16.00
CA GLY A 51 21.06 7.75 -15.61
C GLY A 51 20.68 7.68 -14.13
N LYS A 52 21.45 8.34 -13.25
CA LYS A 52 21.12 8.46 -11.83
C LYS A 52 19.79 9.19 -11.63
N LYS A 53 19.57 10.28 -12.36
CA LYS A 53 18.32 11.04 -12.31
C LYS A 53 17.12 10.19 -12.72
N LEU A 54 17.21 9.44 -13.83
CA LEU A 54 16.14 8.57 -14.30
C LEU A 54 15.77 7.49 -13.26
N LEU A 55 16.77 6.89 -12.60
CA LEU A 55 16.54 5.89 -11.55
C LEU A 55 15.85 6.51 -10.33
N ASN A 56 16.27 7.71 -9.91
CA ASN A 56 15.64 8.43 -8.80
C ASN A 56 14.17 8.79 -9.11
N GLU A 57 13.89 9.25 -10.33
CA GLU A 57 12.51 9.51 -10.78
C GLU A 57 11.67 8.23 -10.81
N TRP A 58 12.24 7.12 -11.28
CA TRP A 58 11.57 5.82 -11.28
C TRP A 58 11.21 5.36 -9.86
N VAL A 59 12.16 5.45 -8.92
CA VAL A 59 11.93 5.14 -7.50
C VAL A 59 10.83 6.03 -6.91
N ALA A 60 10.88 7.34 -7.17
CA ALA A 60 9.86 8.28 -6.70
C ALA A 60 8.47 7.96 -7.25
N ASN A 61 8.37 7.62 -8.53
CA ASN A 61 7.11 7.22 -9.16
C ASN A 61 6.57 5.91 -8.58
N TYR A 62 7.43 4.93 -8.30
CA TYR A 62 7.02 3.69 -7.64
C TYR A 62 6.48 3.97 -6.24
N LYS A 63 7.16 4.81 -5.43
CA LYS A 63 6.67 5.24 -4.11
C LYS A 63 5.31 5.92 -4.18
N LYS A 64 5.13 6.82 -5.13
CA LYS A 64 3.84 7.48 -5.36
C LYS A 64 2.76 6.45 -5.72
N GLY A 65 3.07 5.51 -6.62
CA GLY A 65 2.14 4.46 -7.02
C GLY A 65 1.69 3.56 -5.87
N ARG A 66 2.60 3.12 -4.99
CA ARG A 66 2.23 2.32 -3.81
C ARG A 66 1.37 3.11 -2.82
N GLU A 67 1.66 4.40 -2.61
CA GLU A 67 0.89 5.26 -1.71
C GLU A 67 -0.52 5.51 -2.23
N GLU A 68 -0.66 5.79 -3.52
CA GLU A 68 -1.95 5.93 -4.19
C GLU A 68 -2.75 4.62 -4.13
N PHE A 69 -2.09 3.47 -4.33
CA PHE A 69 -2.72 2.17 -4.18
C PHE A 69 -3.24 1.94 -2.76
N LYS A 70 -2.42 2.19 -1.73
CA LYS A 70 -2.83 2.08 -0.33
C LYS A 70 -4.02 2.98 -0.02
N LYS A 71 -3.97 4.23 -0.47
CA LYS A 71 -5.07 5.19 -0.32
C LYS A 71 -6.37 4.67 -0.93
N ASN A 72 -6.33 4.16 -2.16
CA ASN A 72 -7.52 3.63 -2.84
C ASN A 72 -8.11 2.41 -2.11
N VAL A 73 -7.25 1.54 -1.57
CA VAL A 73 -7.68 0.39 -0.76
C VAL A 73 -8.33 0.85 0.55
N ASP A 74 -7.72 1.82 1.24
CA ASP A 74 -8.26 2.39 2.48
C ASP A 74 -9.61 3.07 2.27
N GLU A 75 -9.76 3.82 1.18
CA GLU A 75 -11.03 4.42 0.79
C GLU A 75 -12.09 3.36 0.47
N SER A 76 -11.69 2.25 -0.15
CA SER A 76 -12.60 1.13 -0.44
C SER A 76 -13.09 0.46 0.84
N TYR A 77 -12.19 0.19 1.80
CA TYR A 77 -12.58 -0.34 3.11
C TYR A 77 -13.50 0.61 3.87
N LYS A 78 -13.24 1.93 3.86
CA LYS A 78 -14.13 2.93 4.48
C LYS A 78 -15.54 2.91 3.89
N LYS A 79 -15.67 2.80 2.57
CA LYS A 79 -16.98 2.70 1.90
C LYS A 79 -17.74 1.46 2.34
N VAL A 80 -17.04 0.34 2.47
CA VAL A 80 -17.63 -0.92 2.94
C VAL A 80 -18.04 -0.85 4.41
N GLU A 81 -17.22 -0.26 5.28
CA GLU A 81 -17.55 0.00 6.69
C GLU A 81 -18.79 0.91 6.82
N ALA A 82 -18.90 1.95 5.98
CA ALA A 82 -20.06 2.83 5.94
C ALA A 82 -21.34 2.06 5.52
N TYR A 83 -21.26 1.23 4.47
CA TYR A 83 -22.37 0.39 4.02
C TYR A 83 -22.89 -0.52 5.13
N PHE A 84 -22.01 -1.23 5.85
CA PHE A 84 -22.43 -2.08 6.97
C PHE A 84 -23.03 -1.27 8.13
N SER A 85 -22.51 -0.08 8.39
CA SER A 85 -23.02 0.81 9.43
C SER A 85 -24.39 1.38 9.10
N GLU A 86 -24.68 1.64 7.83
CA GLU A 86 -26.01 2.05 7.35
C GLU A 86 -26.99 0.87 7.32
N ALA A 87 -26.56 -0.30 6.85
CA ALA A 87 -27.38 -1.51 6.83
C ALA A 87 -27.86 -1.89 8.24
N GLY A 88 -26.98 -1.80 9.26
CA GLY A 88 -27.34 -2.08 10.65
C GLY A 88 -28.17 -0.99 11.35
N LYS A 89 -28.38 0.18 10.72
CA LYS A 89 -29.31 1.23 11.20
C LYS A 89 -30.71 1.11 10.61
N ASN A 90 -30.84 0.38 9.50
CA ASN A 90 -32.09 0.16 8.79
C ASN A 90 -32.78 -1.18 9.17
N GLU A 91 -32.21 -1.93 10.12
CA GLU A 91 -32.84 -3.04 10.85
C GLU A 91 -33.32 -2.57 12.23
#